data_AF-A0AA97AH59-F1
#
_entry.id   AF-A0AA97AH59-F1
#
_cell.length_a   1.000
_cell.length_b   1.000
_cell.length_c   1.000
_cell.angle_alpha   90.00
_cell.angle_beta   90.00
_cell.angle_gamma   90.00
#
_symmetry.space_group_name_H-M   'P 1'
#
loop_
_entity.id
_entity.type
_entity.pdbx_description
1 polymer ?
#
loop_
_entity_poly.entity_id
_entity_poly.type
_entity_poly.pdbx_seq_one_letter_code
_entity_poly.pdbx_strand_id
1 'polypeptide(L)'
;MNLSYKGYTTILNRDPNSQVWYGRVSSIQDIVTFEATSETAAEAEFHKAVDTYLSFCQILNQAPNTPLGRPSLKSLPDEKPGYHIEGGGEKLHQSHRRPIAKK
;
A
#
# COMPACT_ATOMS: atom_id res chain seq x y z
N MET A 1 -15.59 -10.26 -4.29
CA MET A 1 -15.93 -8.92 -4.79
C MET A 1 -14.90 -8.54 -5.85
N ASN A 2 -15.26 -7.86 -6.94
CA ASN A 2 -14.30 -7.48 -7.99
C ASN A 2 -14.16 -5.96 -8.04
N LEU A 3 -12.93 -5.45 -7.94
CA LEU A 3 -12.65 -4.01 -7.95
C LEU A 3 -11.81 -3.67 -9.17
N SER A 4 -11.93 -2.43 -9.66
CA SER A 4 -11.20 -1.93 -10.83
C SER A 4 -10.70 -0.52 -10.58
N TYR A 5 -9.40 -0.28 -10.83
CA TYR A 5 -8.76 1.02 -10.61
C TYR A 5 -7.64 1.26 -11.63
N LYS A 6 -7.63 2.43 -12.30
CA LYS A 6 -6.64 2.79 -13.36
C LYS A 6 -6.46 1.71 -14.45
N GLY A 7 -7.49 0.91 -14.73
CA GLY A 7 -7.45 -0.19 -15.70
C GLY A 7 -6.89 -1.52 -15.16
N TYR A 8 -6.48 -1.55 -13.89
CA TYR A 8 -6.15 -2.77 -13.16
C TYR A 8 -7.39 -3.31 -12.46
N THR A 9 -7.41 -4.62 -12.24
CA THR A 9 -8.54 -5.29 -11.58
C THR A 9 -8.04 -6.12 -10.41
N THR A 10 -8.88 -6.40 -9.44
CA THR A 10 -8.54 -7.32 -8.35
C THR A 10 -9.77 -8.09 -7.92
N ILE A 11 -9.54 -9.32 -7.50
CA ILE A 11 -10.53 -10.14 -6.83
C ILE A 11 -10.26 -10.02 -5.34
N LEU A 12 -11.22 -9.46 -4.62
CA LEU A 12 -11.20 -9.35 -3.19
C LEU A 12 -11.90 -10.55 -2.54
N ASN A 13 -11.15 -11.24 -1.70
CA ASN A 13 -11.54 -12.40 -0.92
C ASN A 13 -11.48 -12.07 0.57
N ARG A 14 -12.25 -12.80 1.38
CA ARG A 14 -12.24 -12.69 2.84
C ARG A 14 -11.85 -14.02 3.44
N ASP A 15 -10.91 -14.00 4.36
CA ASP A 15 -10.55 -15.18 5.14
C ASP A 15 -11.57 -15.37 6.27
N PRO A 16 -12.22 -16.55 6.35
CA PRO A 16 -13.21 -16.81 7.39
C PRO A 16 -12.60 -17.03 8.78
N ASN A 17 -11.31 -17.37 8.88
CA ASN A 17 -10.64 -17.65 10.14
C ASN A 17 -10.03 -16.38 10.76
N SER A 18 -9.37 -15.57 9.94
CA SER A 18 -8.69 -14.35 10.38
C SER A 18 -9.57 -13.10 10.28
N GLN A 19 -10.77 -13.21 9.69
CA GLN A 19 -11.69 -12.10 9.39
C GLN A 19 -11.08 -10.96 8.54
N VAL A 20 -9.92 -11.18 7.93
CA VAL A 20 -9.23 -10.23 7.06
C VAL A 20 -9.70 -10.37 5.61
N TRP A 21 -9.65 -9.26 4.90
CA TRP A 21 -9.83 -9.19 3.47
C TRP A 21 -8.47 -9.21 2.79
N TYR A 22 -8.33 -9.99 1.73
CA TYR A 22 -7.11 -10.10 0.97
C TYR A 22 -7.42 -10.14 -0.53
N GLY A 23 -6.47 -9.69 -1.34
CA GLY A 23 -6.62 -9.67 -2.78
C GLY A 23 -5.28 -9.54 -3.48
N ARG A 24 -5.30 -9.73 -4.80
CA ARG A 24 -4.14 -9.54 -5.66
C ARG A 24 -4.50 -8.73 -6.89
N VAL A 25 -3.61 -7.82 -7.26
CA VAL A 25 -3.74 -7.06 -8.51
C VAL A 25 -3.62 -8.04 -9.68
N SER A 26 -4.69 -8.11 -10.45
CA SER A 26 -4.76 -8.81 -11.73
C SER A 26 -4.47 -7.80 -12.85
N SER A 27 -3.99 -8.30 -13.99
CA SER A 27 -3.48 -7.50 -15.12
C SER A 27 -2.04 -6.98 -14.98
N ILE A 28 -1.22 -7.57 -14.11
CA ILE A 28 0.24 -7.36 -14.05
C ILE A 28 1.00 -8.69 -14.03
N GLN A 29 2.26 -8.68 -14.47
CA GLN A 29 3.17 -9.84 -14.35
C GLN A 29 3.72 -9.98 -12.94
N ASP A 30 3.89 -8.85 -12.25
CA ASP A 30 4.39 -8.82 -10.88
C ASP A 30 3.31 -9.26 -9.89
N ILE A 31 3.72 -9.86 -8.77
CA ILE A 31 2.76 -10.34 -7.76
C ILE A 31 2.60 -9.25 -6.71
N VAL A 32 1.56 -8.43 -6.87
CA VAL A 32 1.20 -7.40 -5.89
C VAL A 32 -0.05 -7.85 -5.13
N THR A 33 0.12 -8.15 -3.85
CA THR A 33 -0.94 -8.57 -2.92
C THR A 33 -1.17 -7.52 -1.85
N PHE A 34 -2.39 -7.46 -1.32
CA PHE A 34 -2.76 -6.55 -0.25
C PHE A 34 -3.73 -7.23 0.72
N GLU A 35 -3.71 -6.80 1.97
CA GLU A 35 -4.52 -7.34 3.06
C GLU A 35 -5.07 -6.18 3.91
N ALA A 36 -6.30 -6.33 4.40
CA ALA A 36 -6.93 -5.32 5.24
C ALA A 36 -7.96 -5.93 6.19
N THR A 37 -8.32 -5.19 7.23
CA THR A 37 -9.29 -5.62 8.25
C THR A 37 -10.74 -5.36 7.86
N SER A 38 -10.99 -4.65 6.76
CA SER A 38 -12.34 -4.27 6.30
C SER A 38 -12.35 -4.09 4.79
N GLU A 39 -13.53 -4.21 4.17
CA GLU A 39 -13.71 -4.07 2.72
C GLU A 39 -13.25 -2.69 2.21
N THR A 40 -13.66 -1.61 2.89
CA THR A 40 -13.25 -0.24 2.53
C THR A 40 -11.73 -0.03 2.64
N ALA A 41 -11.11 -0.63 3.65
CA ALA A 41 -9.67 -0.57 3.82
C ALA A 41 -8.94 -1.39 2.73
N ALA A 42 -9.52 -2.52 2.32
CA ALA A 42 -8.98 -3.33 1.23
C ALA A 42 -9.04 -2.60 -0.13
N GLU A 43 -10.11 -1.85 -0.39
CA GLU A 43 -10.20 -1.01 -1.59
C GLU A 43 -9.13 0.10 -1.59
N ALA A 44 -8.94 0.76 -0.44
CA ALA A 44 -7.89 1.77 -0.29
C ALA A 44 -6.48 1.18 -0.47
N GLU A 45 -6.20 0.02 0.13
CA GLU A 45 -4.94 -0.68 -0.04
C GLU A 45 -4.73 -1.16 -1.48
N PHE A 46 -5.79 -1.61 -2.16
CA PHE A 46 -5.72 -1.93 -3.59
C PHE A 46 -5.29 -0.72 -4.42
N HIS A 47 -5.90 0.46 -4.20
CA HIS A 47 -5.53 1.69 -4.92
C HIS A 47 -4.07 2.06 -4.66
N LYS A 48 -3.60 2.01 -3.41
CA LYS A 48 -2.21 2.27 -3.05
C LYS A 48 -1.25 1.27 -3.69
N ALA A 49 -1.61 -0.02 -3.71
CA ALA A 49 -0.79 -1.07 -4.30
C ALA A 49 -0.59 -0.85 -5.81
N VAL A 50 -1.66 -0.46 -6.52
CA VAL A 50 -1.59 -0.09 -7.94
C VAL A 50 -0.74 1.17 -8.15
N ASP A 51 -0.94 2.20 -7.34
CA ASP A 51 -0.19 3.46 -7.46
C ASP A 51 1.31 3.24 -7.19
N THR A 52 1.62 2.49 -6.13
CA THR A 52 2.98 2.08 -5.79
C THR A 52 3.62 1.29 -6.93
N TYR A 53 2.91 0.33 -7.53
CA TYR A 53 3.38 -0.41 -8.70
C TYR A 53 3.72 0.51 -9.87
N LEU A 54 2.85 1.48 -10.18
CA LEU A 54 3.09 2.47 -11.24
C LEU A 54 4.32 3.34 -10.93
N SER A 55 4.46 3.82 -9.70
CA SER A 55 5.63 4.60 -9.27
C SER A 55 6.92 3.78 -9.33
N PHE A 56 6.91 2.51 -8.93
CA PHE A 56 8.08 1.62 -9.06
C PHE A 56 8.50 1.45 -10.52
N CYS A 57 7.54 1.24 -11.43
CA CYS A 57 7.83 1.15 -12.87
C CYS A 57 8.48 2.44 -13.39
N GLN A 58 8.01 3.61 -12.94
CA GLN A 58 8.61 4.90 -13.29
C GLN A 58 10.05 5.04 -12.77
N ILE A 59 10.29 4.71 -11.51
CA ILE A 59 11.63 4.78 -10.90
C ILE A 59 12.61 3.87 -11.64
N LEU A 60 12.17 2.67 -12.01
CA LEU A 60 12.99 1.70 -12.73
C LEU A 60 13.15 2.05 -14.23
N ASN A 61 12.51 3.12 -14.73
CA ASN A 61 12.39 3.43 -16.16
C ASN A 61 11.88 2.22 -16.99
N GLN A 62 11.07 1.37 -16.37
CA GLN A 62 10.47 0.21 -17.02
C GLN A 62 9.02 0.50 -17.36
N ALA A 63 8.57 0.00 -18.52
CA ALA A 63 7.17 0.14 -18.90
C ALA A 63 6.31 -0.68 -17.92
N PRO A 64 5.26 -0.10 -17.29
CA PRO A 64 4.37 -0.87 -16.45
C PRO A 64 3.72 -1.98 -17.27
N ASN A 65 3.81 -3.19 -16.74
CA ASN A 65 3.40 -4.40 -17.45
C ASN A 65 1.88 -4.53 -17.41
N THR A 66 1.22 -3.78 -18.28
CA THR A 66 -0.23 -3.76 -18.48
C THR A 66 -0.60 -4.57 -19.72
N PRO A 67 -1.76 -5.26 -19.74
CA PRO A 67 -2.22 -5.99 -20.91
C PRO A 67 -2.53 -5.05 -22.09
N LEU A 68 -2.77 -3.76 -21.81
CA LEU A 68 -2.97 -2.71 -22.80
C LEU A 68 -1.70 -1.86 -22.86
N GLY A 69 -0.77 -2.27 -23.73
CA GLY A 69 0.55 -1.66 -23.85
C GLY A 69 0.52 -0.13 -23.89
N ARG A 70 1.38 0.47 -23.06
CA ARG A 70 1.67 1.91 -22.93
C ARG A 70 0.43 2.80 -22.76
N PRO A 71 0.03 3.13 -21.50
CA PRO A 71 -0.70 4.38 -21.30
C PRO A 71 0.23 5.53 -21.69
N SER A 72 -0.22 6.41 -22.59
CA SER A 72 0.47 7.64 -22.95
C SER A 72 0.82 8.40 -21.67
N LEU A 73 2.12 8.40 -21.32
CA LEU A 73 2.67 8.99 -20.11
C LEU A 73 2.60 10.52 -20.20
N LYS A 74 1.41 11.08 -20.06
CA LYS A 74 1.20 12.50 -19.82
C LYS A 74 0.39 12.60 -18.54
N SER A 75 1.04 13.11 -17.50
CA SER A 75 0.42 13.64 -16.28
C SER A 75 -0.01 12.61 -15.24
N LEU A 76 0.96 12.02 -14.52
CA LEU A 76 0.75 11.69 -13.11
C LEU A 76 1.68 12.60 -12.30
N PRO A 77 1.16 13.42 -11.38
CA PRO A 77 2.00 14.27 -10.54
C PRO A 77 2.91 13.40 -9.67
N ASP A 78 4.14 13.87 -9.45
CA ASP A 78 5.14 13.31 -8.54
C ASP A 78 4.67 13.45 -7.09
N GLU A 79 3.61 12.72 -6.71
CA GLU A 79 3.24 12.57 -5.31
C GLU A 79 3.84 11.26 -4.82
N LYS A 80 4.97 11.38 -4.12
CA LYS A 80 5.56 10.26 -3.40
C LYS A 80 4.52 9.71 -2.41
N PRO A 81 4.10 8.44 -2.50
CA PRO A 81 3.31 7.86 -1.43
C PRO A 81 4.21 7.79 -0.20
N GLY A 82 3.94 8.66 0.77
CA GLY A 82 4.54 8.60 2.09
C GLY A 82 4.16 7.27 2.73
N TYR A 83 5.10 6.34 2.75
CA TYR A 83 4.97 5.08 3.48
C TYR A 83 5.04 5.41 4.99
N HIS A 84 3.90 5.72 5.61
CA HIS A 84 3.82 5.86 7.07
C HIS A 84 3.52 4.49 7.67
N ILE A 85 4.59 3.78 8.08
CA ILE A 85 4.48 2.59 8.91
C ILE A 85 4.30 3.12 10.34
N GLU A 86 3.06 3.14 10.85
CA GLU A 86 2.83 3.37 12.28
C GLU A 86 3.29 2.12 13.04
N GLY A 87 4.60 2.06 13.30
CA GLY A 87 5.18 1.14 14.26
C GLY A 87 4.72 1.54 15.66
N GLY A 88 3.70 0.85 16.17
CA GLY A 88 3.33 0.90 17.57
C GLY A 88 4.52 0.51 18.44
N GLY A 89 5.07 1.48 19.17
CA GLY A 89 6.10 1.31 20.18
C GLY A 89 5.60 1.87 21.51
N GLU A 90 5.06 0.97 22.32
CA GLU A 90 4.92 0.96 23.78
C GLU A 90 5.11 2.29 24.56
N LYS A 91 4.02 2.72 25.21
CA LYS A 91 4.09 3.69 26.32
C LYS A 91 4.74 3.01 27.53
N LEU A 92 5.95 3.39 27.90
CA LEU A 92 6.47 3.17 29.25
C LEU A 92 6.35 4.46 30.07
N HIS A 93 5.27 4.54 30.84
CA HIS A 93 5.14 5.47 31.95
C HIS A 93 5.84 4.90 33.19
N GLN A 94 6.26 5.81 34.07
CA GLN A 94 6.94 5.65 35.38
C GLN A 94 8.47 5.68 35.30
N SER A 95 9.24 6.40 36.12
CA SER A 95 8.97 7.33 37.23
C SER A 95 10.33 7.88 37.69
N HIS A 96 10.35 9.16 38.10
CA HIS A 96 11.18 9.69 39.20
C HIS A 96 12.69 9.37 39.26
N ARG A 97 13.54 10.36 38.93
CA ARG A 97 14.25 11.23 39.91
C ARG A 97 15.22 12.17 39.20
N ARG A 98 15.13 13.46 39.55
CA ARG A 98 16.23 14.43 39.35
C ARG A 98 17.47 13.97 40.13
N PRO A 99 18.67 14.29 39.63
CA PRO A 99 19.60 14.95 40.53
C PRO A 99 20.07 16.31 40.00
N ILE A 100 20.04 17.24 40.94
CA ILE A 100 20.60 18.57 40.97
C ILE A 100 22.14 18.53 41.04
N ALA A 101 22.77 19.43 40.27
CA ALA A 101 24.06 20.11 40.46
C ALA A 101 25.33 19.35 40.90
N LYS A 102 26.45 19.60 40.19
CA LYS A 102 27.62 20.39 40.66
C LYS A 102 28.87 20.06 39.84
N LYS A 103 29.44 21.05 39.14
CA LYS A 103 30.89 21.31 39.16
C LYS A 103 31.16 22.76 38.76
#